data_AF-A0A2E6BKV5-F1
#
_entry.id   AF-A0A2E6BKV5-F1
#
_cell.length_a   1.000
_cell.length_b   1.000
_cell.length_c   1.000
_cell.angle_alpha   90.00
_cell.angle_beta   90.00
_cell.angle_gamma   90.00
#
_symmetry.space_group_name_H-M   'P 1'
#
loop_
_entity.id
_entity.type
_entity.pdbx_description
1 polymer ?
#
loop_
_entity_poly.entity_id
_entity_poly.type
_entity_poly.pdbx_seq_one_letter_code
_entity_poly.pdbx_strand_id
1 'polypeptide(L)'
;MLKFKYTLMLLFLPMAYIIYNFTSSENGLKALFNKKNDYKEQLALQKSLLDKISSTKKNIYLLSPDSLDLDLLSEKTSEVLGKTERNSIVINLKNL
;
A
#
# COMPACT_ATOMS: atom_id res chain seq x y z
N MET A 1 37.18 -29.16 -42.35
CA MET A 1 35.96 -28.38 -42.02
C MET A 1 34.90 -29.18 -41.26
N LEU A 2 34.64 -30.46 -41.59
CA LEU A 2 33.63 -31.28 -40.88
C LEU A 2 33.87 -31.35 -39.37
N LYS A 3 35.10 -31.67 -38.93
CA LYS A 3 35.48 -31.78 -37.51
C LYS A 3 35.22 -30.49 -36.71
N PHE A 4 35.52 -29.33 -37.32
CA PHE A 4 35.29 -28.01 -36.71
C PHE A 4 33.79 -27.73 -36.50
N LYS A 5 32.94 -28.12 -37.47
CA LYS A 5 31.48 -27.98 -37.36
C LYS A 5 30.92 -28.81 -36.20
N TYR A 6 31.40 -30.04 -36.01
CA TYR A 6 30.94 -30.89 -34.90
C TYR A 6 31.39 -30.38 -33.53
N THR A 7 32.63 -29.91 -33.39
CA THR A 7 33.08 -29.26 -32.14
C THR A 7 32.30 -27.98 -31.84
N LEU A 8 31.97 -27.18 -32.86
CA LEU A 8 31.16 -25.99 -32.70
C LEU A 8 29.73 -26.34 -32.25
N MET A 9 29.14 -27.37 -32.84
CA MET A 9 27.81 -27.86 -32.48
C MET A 9 27.76 -28.41 -31.04
N LEU A 10 28.82 -29.12 -30.62
CA LEU A 10 28.95 -29.64 -29.26
C LEU A 10 29.06 -28.53 -28.20
N LEU A 11 29.65 -27.39 -28.55
CA LEU A 11 29.73 -26.20 -27.69
C LEU A 11 28.43 -25.38 -27.68
N PHE A 12 27.71 -25.32 -28.81
CA PHE A 12 26.47 -24.56 -28.91
C PHE A 12 25.30 -25.21 -28.16
N LEU A 13 25.25 -26.54 -28.10
CA LEU A 13 24.15 -27.28 -27.48
C LEU A 13 23.97 -26.97 -25.97
N PRO A 14 25.03 -27.02 -25.12
CA PRO A 14 24.89 -26.65 -23.71
C PRO A 14 24.58 -25.16 -23.55
N MET A 15 25.12 -24.28 -24.40
CA MET A 15 24.81 -22.85 -24.33
C MET A 15 23.34 -22.56 -24.67
N ALA A 16 22.80 -23.20 -25.69
CA ALA A 16 21.39 -23.10 -26.04
C ALA A 16 20.49 -23.63 -24.91
N TYR A 17 20.88 -24.73 -24.27
CA TYR A 17 20.16 -25.28 -23.12
C TYR A 17 20.16 -24.33 -21.91
N ILE A 18 21.30 -23.70 -21.62
CA ILE A 18 21.41 -22.70 -20.55
C ILE A 18 20.53 -21.48 -20.88
N ILE A 19 20.65 -20.92 -22.09
CA ILE A 19 19.82 -19.79 -22.52
C ILE A 19 18.34 -20.13 -22.44
N TYR A 20 17.92 -21.32 -22.89
CA TYR A 20 16.54 -21.77 -22.83
C TYR A 20 16.03 -21.79 -21.38
N ASN A 21 16.79 -22.34 -20.43
CA ASN A 21 16.36 -22.37 -19.03
C ASN A 21 16.36 -20.97 -18.37
N PHE A 22 17.31 -20.11 -18.72
CA PHE A 22 17.36 -18.73 -18.22
C PHE A 22 16.23 -17.85 -18.77
N THR A 23 15.78 -18.11 -20.00
CA THR A 23 14.74 -17.35 -20.70
C THR A 23 13.35 -17.99 -20.57
N SER A 24 13.28 -19.27 -20.15
CA SER A 24 12.04 -20.01 -19.99
C SER A 24 11.08 -19.28 -19.05
N SER A 25 9.81 -19.23 -19.43
CA SER A 25 8.80 -18.43 -18.73
C SER A 25 8.46 -18.95 -17.34
N GLU A 26 8.72 -20.22 -17.05
CA GLU A 26 8.35 -20.86 -15.78
C GLU A 26 9.42 -20.69 -14.69
N ASN A 27 10.69 -20.86 -15.04
CA ASN A 27 11.81 -20.88 -14.09
C ASN A 27 12.91 -19.85 -14.39
N GLY A 28 12.79 -19.10 -15.49
CA GLY A 28 13.78 -18.14 -15.92
C GLY A 28 13.66 -16.77 -15.24
N LEU A 29 14.48 -15.84 -15.69
CA LEU A 29 14.53 -14.46 -15.18
C LEU A 29 13.17 -13.77 -15.24
N LYS A 30 12.39 -14.05 -16.30
CA LYS A 30 11.04 -13.50 -16.46
C LYS A 30 10.10 -13.92 -15.32
N ALA A 31 10.18 -15.16 -14.85
CA ALA A 31 9.40 -15.64 -13.71
C ALA A 31 9.79 -14.91 -12.42
N LEU A 32 11.08 -14.64 -12.21
CA LEU A 32 11.56 -13.86 -11.07
C LEU A 32 11.05 -12.42 -11.10
N PHE A 33 11.07 -11.77 -12.27
CA PHE A 33 10.54 -10.42 -12.42
C PHE A 33 9.03 -10.36 -12.17
N ASN A 34 8.27 -11.30 -12.73
CA ASN A 34 6.83 -11.39 -12.50
C ASN A 34 6.52 -11.59 -11.02
N LYS A 35 7.18 -12.57 -10.37
CA LYS A 35 6.96 -12.86 -8.95
C LYS A 35 7.34 -11.69 -8.04
N LYS A 36 8.36 -10.91 -8.40
CA LYS A 36 8.73 -9.67 -7.70
C LYS A 36 7.64 -8.60 -7.82
N ASN A 37 7.04 -8.46 -9.00
CA ASN A 37 5.94 -7.52 -9.21
C ASN A 37 4.69 -7.96 -8.44
N ASP A 38 4.31 -9.24 -8.53
CA ASP A 38 3.18 -9.80 -7.78
C ASP A 38 3.35 -9.57 -6.27
N TYR A 39 4.56 -9.81 -5.75
CA TYR A 39 4.88 -9.56 -4.35
C TYR A 39 4.73 -8.08 -3.97
N LYS A 40 5.18 -7.16 -4.84
CA LYS A 40 5.05 -5.72 -4.61
C LYS A 40 3.58 -5.28 -4.58
N GLU A 41 2.76 -5.82 -5.48
CA GLU A 41 1.32 -5.53 -5.51
C GLU A 41 0.62 -6.06 -4.25
N GLN A 42 0.92 -7.29 -3.83
CA GLN A 42 0.39 -7.85 -2.59
C GLN A 42 0.77 -7.01 -1.37
N LEU A 43 2.01 -6.50 -1.32
CA LEU A 43 2.49 -5.67 -0.22
C LEU A 43 1.79 -4.30 -0.20
N ALA A 44 1.54 -3.70 -1.37
CA ALA A 44 0.76 -2.48 -1.47
C ALA A 44 -0.70 -2.69 -1.02
N LEU A 45 -1.31 -3.81 -1.40
CA LEU A 45 -2.67 -4.17 -0.99
C LEU A 45 -2.75 -4.42 0.52
N GLN A 46 -1.77 -5.12 1.09
CA GLN A 46 -1.67 -5.36 2.53
C GLN A 46 -1.59 -4.04 3.30
N LYS A 47 -0.74 -3.10 2.85
CA LYS A 47 -0.62 -1.77 3.47
C LYS A 47 -1.96 -1.02 3.44
N SER A 48 -2.62 -1.00 2.28
CA SER A 48 -3.94 -0.37 2.13
C SER A 48 -4.99 -0.97 3.08
N LEU A 49 -5.00 -2.31 3.24
CA LEU A 49 -5.90 -2.98 4.18
C LEU A 49 -5.58 -2.61 5.63
N LEU A 50 -4.30 -2.55 6.01
CA LEU A 50 -3.90 -2.13 7.35
C LEU A 50 -4.32 -0.68 7.65
N ASP A 51 -4.16 0.23 6.69
CA ASP A 51 -4.60 1.62 6.82
C ASP A 51 -6.12 1.70 7.00
N LYS A 52 -6.89 0.91 6.23
CA LYS A 52 -8.34 0.80 6.39
C LYS A 52 -8.73 0.24 7.76
N ILE A 53 -8.08 -0.82 8.23
CA ILE A 53 -8.34 -1.40 9.55
C ILE A 53 -8.07 -0.36 10.64
N SER A 54 -6.94 0.35 10.55
CA SER A 54 -6.58 1.43 11.48
C SER A 54 -7.64 2.53 11.51
N SER A 55 -8.05 3.01 10.32
CA SER A 55 -9.10 4.04 10.20
C SER A 55 -10.43 3.56 10.76
N THR A 56 -10.84 2.34 10.46
CA THR A 56 -12.10 1.77 10.97
C THR A 56 -12.03 1.60 12.48
N LYS A 57 -10.91 1.12 13.03
CA LYS A 57 -10.70 1.00 14.47
C LYS A 57 -10.78 2.37 15.16
N LYS A 58 -10.19 3.41 14.56
CA LYS A 58 -10.31 4.78 15.04
C LYS A 58 -11.77 5.27 15.02
N ASN A 59 -12.49 5.01 13.94
CA ASN A 59 -13.90 5.41 13.84
C ASN A 59 -14.77 4.67 14.87
N ILE A 60 -14.57 3.36 15.05
CA ILE A 60 -15.25 2.57 16.08
C ILE A 60 -14.92 3.13 17.47
N TYR A 61 -13.65 3.45 17.72
CA TYR A 61 -13.25 4.07 18.97
C TYR A 61 -14.00 5.38 19.18
N LEU A 62 -13.98 6.32 18.23
CA LEU A 62 -14.68 7.61 18.34
C LEU A 62 -16.21 7.49 18.49
N LEU A 63 -16.80 6.40 18.02
CA LEU A 63 -18.23 6.11 18.16
C LEU A 63 -18.55 5.35 19.45
N SER A 64 -17.53 4.89 20.19
CA SER A 64 -17.74 4.18 21.44
C SER A 64 -18.22 5.15 22.52
N PRO A 65 -19.23 4.77 23.32
CA PRO A 65 -19.77 5.62 24.38
C PRO A 65 -18.72 6.00 25.43
N ASP A 66 -17.67 5.18 25.60
CA ASP A 66 -16.55 5.45 26.52
C ASP A 66 -15.56 6.50 25.99
N SER A 67 -15.58 6.78 24.69
CA SER A 67 -14.71 7.78 24.04
C SER A 67 -15.39 9.12 23.79
N LEU A 68 -16.72 9.16 23.95
CA LEU A 68 -17.53 10.33 23.66
C LEU A 68 -17.34 11.34 24.80
N ASP A 69 -16.20 12.01 24.77
CA ASP A 69 -15.95 13.17 25.61
C ASP A 69 -16.85 14.30 25.10
N LEU A 70 -18.04 14.38 25.69
CA LEU A 70 -19.07 15.36 25.37
C LEU A 70 -18.56 16.79 25.54
N ASP A 71 -17.59 17.01 26.44
CA ASP A 71 -16.98 18.31 26.66
C ASP A 71 -16.06 18.67 25.49
N LEU A 72 -15.19 17.75 25.07
CA LEU A 72 -14.34 17.95 23.89
C LEU A 72 -15.17 18.10 22.60
N LEU A 73 -16.26 17.34 22.47
CA LEU A 73 -17.18 17.43 21.35
C LEU A 73 -17.88 18.79 21.32
N SER A 74 -18.34 19.28 22.48
CA SER A 74 -18.95 20.60 22.64
C SER A 74 -17.96 21.71 22.25
N GLU A 75 -16.72 21.63 22.73
CA GLU A 75 -15.64 22.57 22.41
C GLU A 75 -15.37 22.61 20.89
N LYS A 76 -15.20 21.45 20.25
CA LYS A 76 -14.95 21.37 18.80
C LYS A 76 -16.14 21.80 17.96
N THR A 77 -17.37 21.56 18.43
CA THR A 77 -18.59 22.02 17.78
C THR A 77 -18.68 23.55 17.83
N SER A 78 -18.30 24.16 18.96
CA SER A 78 -18.23 25.62 19.10
C SER A 78 -17.14 26.22 18.21
N GLU A 79 -15.94 25.60 18.17
CA GLU A 79 -14.81 26.07 17.36
C GLU A 79 -15.08 25.98 15.85
N VAL A 80 -15.60 24.84 15.37
CA VAL A 80 -15.75 24.57 13.93
C VAL A 80 -17.07 25.08 13.37
N LEU A 81 -18.16 24.91 14.10
CA LEU A 81 -19.50 25.26 13.63
C LEU A 81 -19.98 26.63 14.14
N GLY A 82 -19.21 27.28 15.02
CA GLY A 82 -19.64 28.52 15.68
C GLY A 82 -20.91 28.34 16.51
N LYS A 83 -21.26 27.09 16.84
CA LYS A 83 -22.48 26.77 17.58
C LYS A 83 -22.19 26.80 19.07
N THR A 84 -22.83 27.76 19.71
CA THR A 84 -22.71 28.09 21.12
C THR A 84 -24.04 27.73 21.81
N GLU A 85 -24.01 27.48 23.11
CA GLU A 85 -25.23 27.25 23.89
C GLU A 85 -26.16 28.48 23.87
N ARG A 86 -27.47 28.25 24.00
CA ARG A 86 -28.43 29.37 24.12
C ARG A 86 -28.01 30.26 25.30
N ASN A 87 -27.93 31.58 25.05
CA ASN A 87 -27.45 32.63 25.95
C ASN A 87 -25.91 32.77 26.10
N SER A 88 -25.09 32.18 25.23
CA SER A 88 -23.65 32.54 25.23
C SER A 88 -23.38 33.80 24.41
N ILE A 89 -22.38 34.58 24.83
CA ILE A 89 -21.87 35.74 24.08
C ILE A 89 -20.55 35.32 23.41
N VAL A 90 -20.52 35.33 22.08
CA VAL A 90 -19.29 35.06 21.31
C VAL A 90 -18.63 36.39 20.94
N ILE A 91 -17.44 36.62 21.47
CA ILE A 91 -16.63 37.80 21.15
C ILE A 91 -15.60 37.41 20.10
N ASN A 92 -15.79 37.87 18.86
CA ASN A 92 -14.82 37.66 17.79
C ASN A 92 -13.78 38.80 17.78
N LEU A 93 -12.59 38.52 18.34
CA LEU A 93 -11.49 39.47 18.46
C LEU A 93 -10.83 39.85 17.12
N LYS A 94 -11.15 39.18 16.00
CA LYS A 94 -10.57 39.52 14.68
C LYS A 94 -11.28 40.70 13.98
N ASN A 95 -12.45 41.10 14.44
CA ASN A 95 -13.22 42.24 13.92
C ASN A 95 -13.29 43.41 14.93
N LEU A 96 -12.39 43.44 15.91
CA LEU A 96 -12.18 44.58 16.81
C LEU A 96 -11.09 45.51 16.27
#